data_AF-A0A1M5YU45-F1
#
_entry.id   AF-A0A1M5YU45-F1
#
_cell.length_a   1.000
_cell.length_b   1.000
_cell.length_c   1.000
_cell.angle_alpha   90.00
_cell.angle_beta   90.00
_cell.angle_gamma   90.00
#
_symmetry.space_group_name_H-M   'P 1'
#
loop_
_entity.id
_entity.type
_entity.pdbx_description
1 polymer ?
#
loop_
_entity_poly.entity_id
_entity_poly.type
_entity_poly.pdbx_seq_one_letter_code
_entity_poly.pdbx_strand_id
1 'polypeptide(L)'
;MAQTRGRPIIWGNTEGAYLLRLIKEQGELETQELAALLNTSPESIRRWQRGQVEVKGTALSTIRALVVQKKVDFNNLRMLAEFNKMNPDPMPPEKAIAELAALKKKLRD
;
A
#
# COMPACT_ATOMS: atom_id res chain seq x y z
N MET A 1 -20.58 12.73 -13.63
CA MET A 1 -19.94 12.01 -12.51
C MET A 1 -19.08 13.01 -11.76
N ALA A 2 -19.42 13.32 -10.51
CA ALA A 2 -18.72 14.34 -9.73
C ALA A 2 -17.32 13.81 -9.34
N GLN A 3 -16.27 14.39 -9.89
CA GLN A 3 -14.92 14.23 -9.34
C GLN A 3 -14.91 14.91 -7.97
N THR A 4 -14.99 14.12 -6.91
CA THR A 4 -14.62 14.58 -5.57
C THR A 4 -13.14 14.95 -5.62
N ARG A 5 -12.86 16.23 -5.88
CA ARG A 5 -11.53 16.81 -5.71
C ARG A 5 -11.18 16.64 -4.23
N GLY A 6 -10.45 15.57 -3.92
CA GLY A 6 -9.93 15.33 -2.59
C GLY A 6 -9.15 16.56 -2.14
N ARG A 7 -9.32 16.95 -0.87
CA ARG A 7 -8.52 18.04 -0.29
C ARG A 7 -7.03 17.73 -0.52
N PRO A 8 -6.20 18.72 -0.88
CA PRO A 8 -4.77 18.51 -1.04
C PRO A 8 -4.19 17.93 0.26
N ILE A 9 -3.46 16.83 0.14
CA ILE A 9 -2.74 16.23 1.28
C ILE A 9 -1.61 17.18 1.63
N ILE A 10 -1.60 17.69 2.86
CA ILE A 10 -0.46 18.40 3.42
C ILE A 10 0.56 17.35 3.84
N TRP A 11 1.69 17.32 3.15
CA TRP A 11 2.77 16.37 3.43
C TRP A 11 3.67 16.86 4.56
N GLY A 12 4.05 15.95 5.45
CA GLY A 12 5.03 16.21 6.50
C GLY A 12 6.47 16.20 5.99
N ASN A 13 7.41 16.64 6.84
CA ASN A 13 8.84 16.69 6.54
C ASN A 13 9.63 15.50 7.12
N THR A 14 9.00 14.33 7.27
CA THR A 14 9.67 13.11 7.75
C THR A 14 10.10 12.25 6.56
N GLU A 15 11.09 11.37 6.76
CA GLU A 15 11.51 10.41 5.73
C GLU A 15 10.32 9.58 5.23
N GLY A 16 9.50 9.05 6.15
CA GLY A 16 8.33 8.26 5.80
C GLY A 16 7.30 9.03 4.98
N ALA A 17 7.05 10.31 5.31
CA ALA A 17 6.17 11.17 4.53
C ALA A 17 6.70 11.38 3.10
N TYR A 18 8.00 11.63 2.96
CA TYR A 18 8.66 11.81 1.67
C TYR A 18 8.57 10.54 0.80
N LEU A 19 8.89 9.37 1.35
CA LEU A 19 8.83 8.12 0.61
C LEU A 19 7.40 7.74 0.19
N LEU A 20 6.41 7.95 1.07
CA LEU A 20 5.00 7.74 0.74
C LEU A 20 4.52 8.70 -0.35
N ARG A 21 5.05 9.93 -0.38
CA ARG A 21 4.76 10.89 -1.45
C ARG A 21 5.29 10.39 -2.80
N LEU A 22 6.52 9.87 -2.85
CA LEU A 22 7.09 9.31 -4.07
C LEU A 22 6.25 8.15 -4.63
N ILE A 23 5.83 7.22 -3.76
CA ILE A 23 4.93 6.12 -4.16
C ILE A 23 3.60 6.66 -4.71
N LYS A 24 3.07 7.73 -4.10
CA LYS A 24 1.80 8.32 -4.53
C LYS A 24 1.92 9.09 -5.84
N GLU A 25 3.02 9.81 -6.06
CA GLU A 25 3.30 10.56 -7.29
C GLU A 25 3.50 9.66 -8.50
N GLN A 26 3.98 8.43 -8.28
CA GLN A 26 4.00 7.40 -9.32
C GLN A 26 2.57 6.94 -9.71
N GLY A 27 1.53 7.34 -8.96
CA GLY A 27 0.13 7.01 -9.23
C GLY A 27 -0.26 5.60 -8.80
N GLU A 28 0.61 4.93 -8.04
CA GLU A 28 0.62 3.48 -8.03
C GLU A 28 -0.28 2.85 -6.97
N LEU A 29 -0.40 3.47 -5.79
CA LEU A 29 -1.19 2.93 -4.67
C LEU A 29 -2.01 4.00 -3.93
N GLU A 30 -3.21 3.63 -3.51
CA GLU A 30 -4.08 4.39 -2.62
C GLU A 30 -3.77 4.13 -1.14
N THR A 31 -4.21 5.04 -0.27
CA THR A 31 -4.04 4.93 1.18
C THR A 31 -4.56 3.59 1.72
N GLN A 32 -5.69 3.11 1.20
CA GLN A 32 -6.28 1.82 1.60
C GLN A 32 -5.43 0.63 1.15
N GLU A 33 -4.84 0.70 -0.04
CA GLU A 33 -3.99 -0.36 -0.59
C GLU A 33 -2.65 -0.41 0.17
N LEU A 34 -2.06 0.75 0.45
CA LEU A 34 -0.86 0.87 1.28
C LEU A 34 -1.09 0.36 2.71
N ALA A 35 -2.24 0.68 3.29
CA ALA A 35 -2.61 0.19 4.63
C ALA A 35 -2.66 -1.34 4.66
N ALA A 36 -3.34 -1.95 3.70
CA ALA A 36 -3.43 -3.40 3.57
C ALA A 36 -2.08 -4.07 3.30
N LEU A 37 -1.25 -3.45 2.46
CA LEU A 37 0.07 -3.97 2.11
C LEU A 37 1.07 -3.90 3.28
N LEU A 38 0.98 -2.85 4.10
CA LEU A 38 1.84 -2.64 5.27
C LEU A 38 1.25 -3.22 6.56
N ASN A 39 0.12 -3.94 6.46
CA ASN A 39 -0.62 -4.49 7.59
C ASN A 39 -0.84 -3.45 8.72
N THR A 40 -1.42 -2.31 8.35
CA THR A 40 -1.70 -1.22 9.28
C THR A 40 -3.04 -0.55 8.97
N SER A 41 -3.43 0.44 9.79
CA SER A 41 -4.67 1.18 9.57
C SER A 41 -4.49 2.29 8.52
N PRO A 42 -5.53 2.62 7.73
CA PRO A 42 -5.50 3.80 6.86
C PRO A 42 -5.21 5.11 7.60
N GLU A 43 -5.62 5.21 8.87
CA GLU A 43 -5.32 6.40 9.69
C GLU A 43 -3.83 6.48 10.04
N SER A 44 -3.17 5.34 10.29
CA SER A 44 -1.71 5.29 10.46
C SER A 44 -1.01 5.85 9.23
N ILE A 45 -1.41 5.42 8.02
CA ILE A 45 -0.88 5.94 6.77
C ILE A 45 -1.09 7.46 6.67
N ARG A 46 -2.29 7.98 6.96
CA ARG A 46 -2.56 9.42 6.93
C ARG A 46 -1.73 10.21 7.94
N ARG A 47 -1.49 9.66 9.12
CA ARG A 47 -0.63 10.27 10.15
C ARG A 47 0.82 10.32 9.67
N TRP A 48 1.31 9.27 9.03
CA TRP A 48 2.64 9.21 8.42
C TRP A 48 2.78 10.20 7.26
N GLN A 49 1.80 10.27 6.36
CA GLN A 49 1.79 11.24 5.24
C GLN A 49 1.88 12.69 5.73
N ARG A 50 1.18 13.02 6.84
CA ARG A 50 1.21 14.34 7.47
C ARG A 50 2.43 14.59 8.36
N GLY A 51 3.31 13.61 8.53
CA GLY A 51 4.47 13.68 9.43
C GLY A 51 4.11 13.81 10.91
N GLN A 52 2.87 13.49 11.31
CA GLN A 52 2.44 13.54 12.70
C GLN A 52 3.07 12.41 13.53
N VAL A 53 3.40 11.31 12.87
CA VAL A 53 4.06 10.14 13.45
C VAL A 53 5.12 9.68 12.46
N GLU A 54 6.28 9.29 12.96
CA GLU A 54 7.37 8.74 12.17
C GLU A 54 7.13 7.26 11.85
N VAL A 55 7.39 6.84 10.62
CA VAL A 55 7.33 5.42 10.24
C VAL A 55 8.58 4.73 10.76
N LYS A 56 8.44 3.56 11.38
CA LYS A 56 9.57 2.81 11.96
C LYS A 56 9.45 1.31 11.64
N GLY A 57 10.55 0.59 11.89
CA GLY A 57 10.60 -0.87 11.78
C GLY A 57 10.32 -1.39 10.38
N THR A 58 9.64 -2.54 10.30
CA THR A 58 9.36 -3.25 9.05
C THR A 58 8.59 -2.40 8.04
N ALA A 59 7.66 -1.56 8.50
CA ALA A 59 6.89 -0.68 7.62
C ALA A 59 7.81 0.30 6.85
N LEU A 60 8.80 0.88 7.52
CA LEU A 60 9.76 1.79 6.88
C LEU A 60 10.64 1.03 5.88
N SER A 61 11.14 -0.15 6.25
CA SER A 61 11.95 -0.99 5.36
C SER A 61 11.18 -1.40 4.10
N THR A 62 9.91 -1.77 4.23
CA THR A 62 9.05 -2.12 3.09
C THR A 62 8.83 -0.91 2.20
N ILE A 63 8.48 0.26 2.76
CA ILE A 63 8.30 1.50 1.98
C ILE A 63 9.58 1.85 1.20
N ARG A 64 10.76 1.75 1.83
CA ARG A 64 12.05 1.97 1.14
C ARG A 64 12.24 0.99 -0.02
N ALA A 65 11.96 -0.29 0.19
CA ALA A 65 12.08 -1.31 -0.85
C ALA A 65 11.16 -0.99 -2.05
N LEU A 66 9.94 -0.53 -1.81
CA LEU A 66 9.00 -0.11 -2.84
C LEU A 66 9.52 1.06 -3.67
N VAL A 67 10.16 2.05 -3.04
CA VAL A 67 10.72 3.23 -3.73
C VAL A 67 11.98 2.88 -4.54
N VAL A 68 12.84 2.01 -4.01
CA VAL A 68 14.13 1.67 -4.63
C VAL A 68 13.97 0.74 -5.84
N GLN A 69 12.97 -0.12 -5.84
CA GLN A 69 12.78 -1.10 -6.90
C GLN A 69 12.30 -0.44 -8.19
N LYS A 70 13.21 -0.28 -9.17
CA LYS A 70 12.89 0.27 -10.50
C LYS A 70 11.89 -0.55 -11.32
N LYS A 71 11.58 -1.78 -10.91
CA LYS A 71 10.67 -2.72 -11.59
C LYS A 71 9.63 -3.30 -10.63
N VAL A 72 9.08 -2.47 -9.74
CA VAL A 72 7.87 -2.88 -9.03
C VAL A 72 6.73 -2.94 -10.04
N ASP A 73 6.10 -4.11 -10.16
CA ASP A 73 4.80 -4.22 -10.83
C ASP A 73 3.71 -3.92 -9.81
N PHE A 74 3.22 -2.69 -9.83
CA PHE A 74 2.25 -2.23 -8.86
C PHE A 74 0.86 -2.84 -9.06
N ASN A 75 0.57 -3.47 -10.20
CA ASN A 75 -0.63 -4.29 -10.34
C ASN A 75 -0.54 -5.54 -9.44
N ASN A 76 0.66 -6.14 -9.33
CA ASN A 76 0.86 -7.22 -8.37
C ASN A 76 0.74 -6.73 -6.92
N LEU A 77 1.22 -5.52 -6.61
CA LEU A 77 1.06 -4.96 -5.26
C LEU A 77 -0.39 -4.64 -4.92
N ARG A 78 -1.15 -4.09 -5.86
CA ARG A 78 -2.59 -3.88 -5.73
C ARG A 78 -3.31 -5.21 -5.53
N MET A 79 -2.97 -6.24 -6.30
CA MET A 79 -3.52 -7.58 -6.12
C MET A 79 -3.20 -8.12 -4.71
N LEU A 80 -1.98 -7.97 -4.22
CA LEU A 80 -1.62 -8.37 -2.85
C LEU A 80 -2.38 -7.57 -1.79
N ALA A 81 -2.59 -6.27 -2.02
CA ALA A 81 -3.38 -5.44 -1.12
C ALA A 81 -4.85 -5.91 -1.08
N GLU A 82 -5.45 -6.23 -2.22
CA GLU A 82 -6.80 -6.81 -2.29
C GLU A 82 -6.87 -8.17 -1.61
N PHE A 83 -5.87 -9.03 -1.81
CA PHE A 83 -5.77 -10.32 -1.12
C PHE A 83 -5.76 -10.14 0.40
N ASN A 84 -4.92 -9.23 0.92
CA ASN A 84 -4.84 -8.96 2.37
C ASN A 84 -6.14 -8.36 2.93
N LYS A 85 -6.88 -7.56 2.13
CA LYS A 85 -8.21 -7.06 2.54
C LYS A 85 -9.24 -8.19 2.66
N MET A 86 -9.21 -9.15 1.73
CA MET A 86 -10.11 -10.31 1.73
C MET A 86 -9.74 -11.33 2.81
N ASN A 87 -8.45 -11.39 3.17
CA ASN A 87 -7.87 -12.36 4.10
C ASN A 87 -7.03 -11.65 5.18
N PRO A 88 -7.69 -11.00 6.17
CA PRO A 88 -6.98 -10.26 7.21
C PRO A 88 -6.23 -11.16 8.19
N ASP A 89 -6.68 -12.42 8.34
CA ASP A 89 -6.06 -13.40 9.23
C ASP A 89 -5.01 -14.24 8.50
N PRO A 90 -3.92 -14.65 9.18
CA PRO A 90 -2.96 -15.57 8.62
C PRO A 90 -3.62 -16.89 8.21
N MET A 91 -3.27 -17.39 7.03
CA MET A 91 -3.74 -18.69 6.54
C MET A 91 -2.57 -19.61 6.19
N PRO A 92 -2.81 -20.93 6.14
CA PRO A 92 -1.78 -21.89 5.71
C PRO A 92 -1.21 -21.53 4.34
N PRO A 93 0.11 -21.72 4.11
CA PRO A 93 0.77 -21.33 2.87
C PRO A 93 0.11 -21.92 1.61
N GLU A 94 -0.35 -23.17 1.66
CA GLU A 94 -0.96 -23.86 0.53
C GLU A 94 -2.27 -23.18 0.10
N LYS A 95 -3.07 -22.76 1.10
CA LYS A 95 -4.33 -22.04 0.88
C LYS A 95 -4.07 -20.63 0.34
N ALA A 96 -3.07 -19.93 0.87
CA ALA A 96 -2.69 -18.60 0.39
C ALA A 96 -2.28 -18.62 -1.08
N ILE A 97 -1.47 -19.61 -1.49
CA ILE A 97 -1.01 -19.77 -2.87
C ILE A 97 -2.20 -20.01 -3.81
N ALA A 98 -3.15 -20.88 -3.41
CA ALA A 98 -4.33 -21.17 -4.21
C ALA A 98 -5.23 -19.95 -4.40
N GLU A 99 -5.47 -19.18 -3.33
CA GLU A 99 -6.31 -17.98 -3.40
C GLU A 99 -5.66 -16.84 -4.18
N LEU A 100 -4.34 -16.63 -4.04
CA LEU A 100 -3.59 -15.67 -4.85
C LEU A 100 -3.64 -16.02 -6.35
N ALA A 101 -3.53 -17.30 -6.68
CA ALA A 101 -3.65 -17.77 -8.06
C ALA A 101 -5.06 -17.50 -8.63
N ALA A 102 -6.11 -17.76 -7.83
CA ALA A 102 -7.49 -17.49 -8.21
C ALA A 102 -7.75 -15.99 -8.41
N LEU A 103 -7.25 -15.14 -7.52
CA LEU A 103 -7.38 -13.69 -7.62
C LEU A 103 -6.66 -13.14 -8.86
N LYS A 104 -5.45 -13.63 -9.14
CA LYS A 104 -4.68 -13.26 -10.34
C LYS A 104 -5.43 -13.59 -11.63
N LYS A 105 -6.12 -14.73 -11.68
CA LYS A 105 -6.94 -15.11 -12.83
C LYS A 105 -8.13 -14.15 -12.99
N LYS A 106 -8.86 -13.89 -11.90
CA LYS A 106 -10.03 -13.00 -11.90
C LYS A 106 -9.72 -11.56 -12.33
N LEU A 107 -8.52 -11.06 -12.05
CA LEU A 107 -8.11 -9.70 -12.42
C LEU A 107 -7.57 -9.57 -13.85
N ARG A 108 -7.36 -10.70 -14.56
CA ARG A 108 -6.94 -10.71 -15.98
C ARG A 108 -8.11 -10.84 -16.96
N ASP A 109 -9.26 -11.29 -16.48
CA ASP A 109 -10.52 -11.40 -17.23
C ASP A 109 -11.33 -10.11 -17.13
#